data_AF-A0A7K2KKW8-F1
#
_entry.id   AF-A0A7K2KKW8-F1
#
_cell.length_a   1.000
_cell.length_b   1.000
_cell.length_c   1.000
_cell.angle_alpha   90.00
_cell.angle_beta   90.00
_cell.angle_gamma   90.00
#
_symmetry.space_group_name_H-M   'P 1'
#
loop_
_entity.id
_entity.type
_entity.pdbx_description
1 polymer ?
#
loop_
_entity_poly.entity_id
_entity_poly.type
_entity_poly.pdbx_seq_one_letter_code
_entity_poly.pdbx_strand_id
1 'polypeptide(L)'
;MTQHGFDDEEDDDFPEWVDRIRNNVAGEVRRRRKERRWSAQRLADRCEELGHPIPRNVIANLESGRRANLPLVDVMVLAAALETYPICLIFPLGYVERTQELPFHSLIPTWDAMRKFTGEADEFGIDDGLIPEFNRHASLTRTIIAARREAKSAAFAVETATNPAQREEAERKAGEYAQLAEEAKRRLLNLRDDIREEGATPPELSPWLEDIEPQPDPDQEEDA
;
A
#
# COMPACT_ATOMS: atom_id res chain seq x y z
N MET A 1 -13.80 38.22 44.49
CA MET A 1 -14.07 38.91 43.22
C MET A 1 -12.80 38.81 42.39
N THR A 2 -12.48 37.68 41.73
CA THR A 2 -13.02 37.15 40.46
C THR A 2 -13.22 38.19 39.37
N GLN A 3 -12.30 38.23 38.40
CA GLN A 3 -12.49 37.94 36.96
C GLN A 3 -11.17 38.32 36.25
N HIS A 4 -10.40 37.36 35.72
CA HIS A 4 -10.53 36.75 34.39
C HIS A 4 -10.41 37.79 33.25
N GLY A 5 -9.23 37.79 32.64
CA GLY A 5 -8.93 38.37 31.34
C GLY A 5 -7.83 37.52 30.71
N PHE A 6 -8.12 36.22 30.56
CA PHE A 6 -7.47 35.37 29.56
C PHE A 6 -8.32 35.54 28.30
N ASP A 7 -8.05 36.60 27.54
CA ASP A 7 -8.63 36.78 26.20
C ASP A 7 -7.45 36.66 25.22
N ASP A 8 -7.44 35.54 24.48
CA ASP A 8 -6.85 35.28 23.15
C ASP A 8 -6.43 33.80 22.95
N GLU A 9 -7.09 32.86 23.62
CA GLU A 9 -7.17 31.46 23.16
C GLU A 9 -8.56 31.26 22.56
N GLU A 10 -8.68 31.17 21.23
CA GLU A 10 -9.75 30.50 20.45
C GLU A 10 -9.84 31.08 19.03
N ASP A 11 -8.78 30.88 18.22
CA ASP A 11 -8.96 30.71 16.78
C ASP A 11 -8.38 29.33 16.43
N ASP A 12 -9.29 28.38 16.49
CA ASP A 12 -9.21 26.96 16.18
C ASP A 12 -8.43 26.72 14.87
N ASP A 13 -7.15 26.32 14.94
CA ASP A 13 -6.20 26.12 13.80
C ASP A 13 -6.57 24.94 12.85
N PHE A 14 -7.83 24.49 12.91
CA PHE A 14 -8.40 23.46 12.05
C PHE A 14 -8.51 23.86 10.56
N PRO A 15 -8.91 25.09 10.19
CA PRO A 15 -9.00 25.52 8.79
C PRO A 15 -7.65 25.48 8.06
N GLU A 16 -6.54 25.79 8.74
CA GLU A 16 -5.22 25.79 8.12
C GLU A 16 -4.78 24.36 7.73
N TRP A 17 -4.98 23.39 8.63
CA TRP A 17 -4.68 21.98 8.35
C TRP A 17 -5.51 21.43 7.18
N VAL A 18 -6.83 21.68 7.18
CA VAL A 18 -7.73 21.24 6.10
C VAL A 18 -7.27 21.82 4.75
N ASP A 19 -6.95 23.12 4.72
CA ASP A 19 -6.46 23.76 3.51
C ASP A 19 -5.10 23.20 3.06
N ARG A 20 -4.19 22.87 3.97
CA ARG A 20 -2.90 22.23 3.64
C ARG A 20 -3.11 20.87 2.96
N ILE A 21 -3.90 19.97 3.56
CA ILE A 21 -4.20 18.65 2.95
C ILE A 21 -4.88 18.82 1.58
N ARG A 22 -5.85 19.74 1.48
CA ARG A 22 -6.52 20.03 0.21
C ARG A 22 -5.55 20.54 -0.85
N ASN A 23 -4.64 21.43 -0.47
CA ASN A 23 -3.67 22.03 -1.37
C ASN A 23 -2.64 20.99 -1.86
N ASN A 24 -2.25 20.01 -1.04
CA ASN A 24 -1.44 18.87 -1.47
C ASN A 24 -2.14 18.11 -2.60
N VAL A 25 -3.39 17.70 -2.37
CA VAL A 25 -4.16 16.93 -3.37
C VAL A 25 -4.39 17.75 -4.64
N ALA A 26 -4.80 19.01 -4.52
CA ALA A 26 -5.02 19.90 -5.65
C ALA A 26 -3.73 20.13 -6.47
N GLY A 27 -2.60 20.32 -5.78
CA GLY A 27 -1.28 20.48 -6.37
C GLY A 27 -0.85 19.23 -7.14
N GLU A 28 -1.00 18.06 -6.54
CA GLU A 28 -0.61 16.78 -7.14
C GLU A 28 -1.48 16.38 -8.33
N VAL A 29 -2.80 16.56 -8.24
CA VAL A 29 -3.72 16.36 -9.37
C VAL A 29 -3.29 17.25 -10.54
N ARG A 30 -3.02 18.53 -10.28
CA ARG A 30 -2.57 19.48 -11.31
C ARG A 30 -1.23 19.09 -11.90
N ARG A 31 -0.25 18.72 -11.08
CA ARG A 31 1.10 18.34 -11.51
C ARG A 31 1.05 17.12 -12.43
N ARG A 32 0.45 16.03 -11.96
CA ARG A 32 0.36 14.75 -12.69
C ARG A 32 -0.44 14.87 -14.00
N ARG A 33 -1.52 15.66 -13.99
CA ARG A 33 -2.29 15.95 -15.21
C ARG A 33 -1.43 16.70 -16.23
N LYS A 34 -0.66 17.70 -15.79
CA LYS A 34 0.22 18.48 -16.67
C LYS A 34 1.40 17.67 -17.20
N GLU A 35 1.99 16.78 -16.42
CA GLU A 35 3.04 15.85 -16.86
C GLU A 35 2.57 14.96 -18.01
N ARG A 36 1.31 14.53 -17.98
CA ARG A 36 0.64 13.80 -19.06
C ARG A 36 0.16 14.69 -20.22
N ARG A 37 0.34 16.01 -20.12
CA ARG A 37 -0.17 17.03 -21.07
C ARG A 37 -1.69 16.98 -21.25
N TRP A 38 -2.42 16.58 -20.20
CA TRP A 38 -3.88 16.46 -20.24
C TRP A 38 -4.56 17.79 -19.91
N SER A 39 -5.69 18.04 -20.58
CA SER A 39 -6.61 19.10 -20.18
C SER A 39 -7.45 18.65 -18.97
N ALA A 40 -8.06 19.59 -18.25
CA ALA A 40 -9.02 19.25 -17.19
C ALA A 40 -10.23 18.46 -17.74
N GLN A 41 -10.60 18.67 -19.02
CA GLN A 41 -11.63 17.87 -19.68
C GLN A 41 -11.18 16.42 -19.83
N ARG A 42 -9.95 16.19 -20.32
CA ARG A 42 -9.43 14.83 -20.48
C ARG A 42 -9.41 14.05 -19.17
N LEU A 43 -9.10 14.70 -18.05
CA LEU A 43 -9.17 14.06 -16.73
C LEU A 43 -10.62 13.76 -16.32
N ALA A 44 -11.57 14.67 -16.59
CA ALA A 44 -13.00 14.43 -16.36
C ALA A 44 -13.50 13.20 -17.14
N ASP A 45 -13.16 13.12 -18.43
CA ASP A 45 -13.52 12.01 -19.30
C ASP A 45 -12.98 10.68 -18.74
N ARG A 46 -11.74 10.67 -18.23
CA ARG A 46 -11.15 9.48 -17.58
C ARG A 46 -11.85 9.06 -16.29
N CYS A 47 -12.37 10.02 -15.52
CA CYS A 47 -13.16 9.69 -14.32
C CYS A 47 -14.52 9.08 -14.71
N GLU A 48 -15.15 9.60 -15.78
CA GLU A 48 -16.39 9.04 -16.33
C GLU A 48 -16.19 7.61 -16.87
N GLU A 49 -15.08 7.35 -17.57
CA GLU A 49 -14.71 6.01 -18.04
C GLU A 49 -14.49 5.00 -16.89
N LEU A 50 -14.18 5.48 -15.67
CA LEU A 50 -14.08 4.67 -14.45
C LEU A 50 -15.42 4.48 -13.72
N GLY A 51 -16.51 5.04 -14.25
CA GLY A 51 -17.85 4.93 -13.68
C GLY A 51 -18.18 5.94 -12.57
N HIS A 52 -17.29 6.90 -12.28
CA HIS A 52 -17.53 7.98 -11.31
C HIS A 52 -17.22 9.34 -11.94
N PRO A 53 -18.20 9.99 -12.59
CA PRO A 53 -17.98 11.26 -13.27
C PRO A 53 -17.57 12.38 -12.30
N ILE A 54 -16.41 12.99 -12.57
CA ILE A 54 -15.96 14.22 -11.88
C ILE A 54 -15.92 15.34 -12.92
N PRO A 55 -16.91 16.26 -12.93
CA PRO A 55 -17.02 17.28 -13.96
C PRO A 55 -15.78 18.16 -14.11
N ARG A 56 -15.46 18.60 -15.34
CA ARG A 56 -14.30 19.48 -15.63
C ARG A 56 -14.24 20.71 -14.73
N ASN A 57 -15.37 21.36 -14.47
CA ASN A 57 -15.45 22.54 -13.60
C ASN A 57 -15.09 22.22 -12.14
N VAL A 58 -15.45 21.03 -11.65
CA VAL A 58 -15.08 20.53 -10.32
C VAL A 58 -13.57 20.33 -10.24
N ILE A 59 -12.96 19.69 -11.25
CA ILE A 59 -11.50 19.55 -11.35
C ILE A 59 -10.82 20.92 -11.39
N ALA A 60 -11.30 21.84 -12.23
CA ALA A 60 -10.72 23.18 -12.33
C ALA A 60 -10.84 23.98 -11.01
N ASN A 61 -11.93 23.83 -10.28
CA ASN A 61 -12.12 24.47 -8.97
C ASN A 61 -11.24 23.83 -7.90
N LEU A 62 -11.04 22.52 -7.92
CA LEU A 62 -10.09 21.83 -7.05
C LEU A 62 -8.67 22.37 -7.29
N GLU A 63 -8.19 22.35 -8.53
CA GLU A 63 -6.82 22.76 -8.90
C GLU A 63 -6.52 24.27 -8.71
N SER A 64 -7.56 25.07 -8.46
CA SER A 64 -7.43 26.49 -8.14
C SER A 64 -7.66 26.80 -6.66
N GLY A 65 -7.91 25.78 -5.83
CA GLY A 65 -8.20 25.95 -4.40
C GLY A 65 -9.58 26.53 -4.10
N ARG A 66 -10.45 26.71 -5.09
CA ARG A 66 -11.81 27.27 -4.90
C ARG A 66 -12.83 26.22 -4.43
N ARG A 67 -12.50 24.94 -4.50
CA ARG A 67 -13.37 23.88 -4.02
C ARG A 67 -13.15 23.71 -2.52
N ALA A 68 -14.16 24.00 -1.70
CA ALA A 68 -14.04 23.88 -0.24
C ALA A 68 -13.98 22.42 0.24
N ASN A 69 -14.72 21.52 -0.41
CA ASN A 69 -14.85 20.12 -0.01
C ASN A 69 -14.08 19.19 -0.96
N LEU A 70 -13.39 18.19 -0.40
CA LEU A 70 -12.65 17.16 -1.12
C LEU A 70 -13.13 15.77 -0.67
N PRO A 71 -14.14 15.20 -1.34
CA PRO A 71 -14.65 13.87 -0.99
C PRO A 71 -13.58 12.79 -1.17
N LEU A 72 -13.46 11.86 -0.21
CA LEU A 72 -12.51 10.74 -0.29
C LEU A 72 -12.66 9.94 -1.59
N VAL A 73 -13.90 9.69 -2.00
CA VAL A 73 -14.22 8.95 -3.23
C VAL A 73 -13.65 9.66 -4.46
N ASP A 74 -13.71 11.00 -4.50
CA ASP A 74 -13.11 11.77 -5.60
C ASP A 74 -11.58 11.63 -5.60
N VAL A 75 -10.93 11.60 -4.43
CA VAL A 75 -9.47 11.38 -4.34
C VAL A 75 -9.09 10.01 -4.90
N MET A 76 -9.85 8.97 -4.56
CA MET A 76 -9.63 7.60 -5.05
C MET A 76 -9.76 7.53 -6.58
N VAL A 77 -10.82 8.13 -7.13
CA VAL A 77 -11.09 8.11 -8.58
C VAL A 77 -10.09 8.97 -9.34
N LEU A 78 -9.73 10.15 -8.82
CA LEU A 78 -8.69 11.00 -9.42
C LEU A 78 -7.33 10.30 -9.44
N ALA A 79 -6.97 9.58 -8.36
CA ALA A 79 -5.74 8.81 -8.31
C ALA A 79 -5.74 7.69 -9.35
N ALA A 80 -6.83 6.92 -9.44
CA ALA A 80 -6.99 5.88 -10.46
C ALA A 80 -6.93 6.44 -11.88
N ALA A 81 -7.63 7.56 -12.15
CA ALA A 81 -7.62 8.23 -13.46
C ALA A 81 -6.23 8.76 -13.84
N LEU A 82 -5.42 9.14 -12.86
CA LEU A 82 -4.03 9.59 -13.00
C LEU A 82 -3.00 8.45 -12.85
N GLU A 83 -3.46 7.19 -12.81
CA GLU A 83 -2.63 5.98 -12.67
C GLU A 83 -1.65 6.08 -11.50
N THR A 84 -2.15 6.43 -10.33
CA THR A 84 -1.37 6.53 -9.10
C THR A 84 -2.17 6.06 -7.89
N TYR A 85 -1.50 5.94 -6.74
CA TYR A 85 -2.15 5.59 -5.49
C TYR A 85 -2.74 6.84 -4.83
N PRO A 86 -3.90 6.75 -4.16
CA PRO A 86 -4.52 7.89 -3.46
C PRO A 86 -3.57 8.58 -2.49
N ILE A 87 -2.75 7.79 -1.80
CA ILE A 87 -1.76 8.29 -0.84
C ILE A 87 -0.74 9.23 -1.48
N CYS A 88 -0.39 9.01 -2.76
CA CYS A 88 0.54 9.89 -3.48
C CYS A 88 -0.06 11.26 -3.84
N LEU A 89 -1.39 11.42 -3.74
CA LEU A 89 -2.04 12.73 -3.85
C LEU A 89 -2.08 13.45 -2.49
N ILE A 90 -2.24 12.70 -1.39
CA ILE A 90 -2.35 13.23 -0.03
C ILE A 90 -0.96 13.63 0.51
N PHE A 91 0.01 12.72 0.37
CA PHE A 91 1.39 12.86 0.80
C PHE A 91 2.33 12.77 -0.41
N PRO A 92 2.69 13.91 -1.04
CA PRO A 92 3.54 13.93 -2.23
C PRO A 92 5.01 13.71 -1.88
N LEU A 93 5.37 12.45 -1.63
CA LEU A 93 6.72 12.02 -1.33
C LEU A 93 7.74 12.51 -2.36
N GLY A 94 8.85 13.06 -1.88
CA GLY A 94 9.93 13.61 -2.72
C GLY A 94 9.65 14.98 -3.33
N TYR A 95 8.42 15.51 -3.20
CA TYR A 95 8.05 16.86 -3.67
C TYR A 95 7.75 17.81 -2.50
N VAL A 96 7.23 17.28 -1.40
CA VAL A 96 7.05 18.00 -0.14
C VAL A 96 7.86 17.28 0.93
N GLU A 97 8.80 17.99 1.55
CA GLU A 97 9.69 17.41 2.56
C GLU A 97 8.95 17.11 3.87
N ARG A 98 8.08 18.04 4.30
CA ARG A 98 7.35 17.93 5.56
C ARG A 98 5.87 18.26 5.38
N THR A 99 5.02 17.54 6.09
CA THR A 99 3.56 17.67 6.03
C THR A 99 2.96 17.60 7.43
N GLN A 100 1.72 18.08 7.57
CA GLN A 100 0.95 17.97 8.80
C GLN A 100 -0.03 16.81 8.63
N GLU A 101 0.07 15.77 9.47
CA GLU A 101 -0.80 14.60 9.37
C GLU A 101 -2.19 14.83 9.97
N LEU A 102 -2.25 15.54 11.10
CA LEU A 102 -3.46 15.78 11.89
C LEU A 102 -3.52 17.25 12.34
N PRO A 103 -4.73 17.78 12.64
CA PRO A 103 -4.88 19.10 13.23
C PRO A 103 -4.01 19.27 14.49
N PHE A 104 -3.51 20.47 14.72
CA PHE A 104 -2.71 20.85 15.91
C PHE A 104 -1.35 20.12 16.05
N HIS A 105 -1.00 19.22 15.14
CA HIS A 105 0.31 18.56 15.14
C HIS A 105 1.34 19.41 14.40
N SER A 106 2.60 19.32 14.79
CA SER A 106 3.69 19.95 14.04
C SER A 106 3.95 19.25 12.70
N LEU A 107 4.59 19.94 11.76
CA LEU A 107 5.02 19.33 10.50
C LEU A 107 6.04 18.20 10.76
N ILE A 108 5.78 17.01 10.24
CA ILE A 108 6.67 15.85 10.28
C ILE A 108 7.20 15.54 8.87
N PRO A 109 8.29 14.77 8.72
CA PRO A 109 8.73 14.31 7.41
C PRO A 109 7.58 13.60 6.67
N THR A 110 7.38 13.90 5.38
CA THR A 110 6.28 13.32 4.59
C THR A 110 6.35 11.80 4.51
N TRP A 111 7.56 11.25 4.58
CA TRP A 111 7.78 9.80 4.69
C TRP A 111 7.16 9.20 5.95
N ASP A 112 7.34 9.84 7.09
CA ASP A 112 6.81 9.35 8.37
C ASP A 112 5.28 9.46 8.39
N ALA A 113 4.73 10.57 7.89
CA ALA A 113 3.28 10.75 7.73
C ALA A 113 2.66 9.65 6.85
N MET A 114 3.32 9.32 5.73
CA MET A 114 2.86 8.24 4.84
C MET A 114 2.87 6.89 5.56
N ARG A 115 3.97 6.56 6.26
CA ARG A 115 4.08 5.27 6.97
C ARG A 115 3.02 5.12 8.04
N LYS A 116 2.72 6.17 8.80
CA LYS A 116 1.62 6.15 9.78
C LYS A 116 0.28 5.92 9.11
N PHE A 117 0.01 6.64 8.02
CA PHE A 117 -1.24 6.49 7.27
C PHE A 117 -1.42 5.08 6.67
N THR A 118 -0.35 4.41 6.27
CA THR A 118 -0.39 3.06 5.68
C THR A 118 -0.27 1.93 6.71
N GLY A 119 -0.18 2.25 8.02
CA GLY A 119 0.03 1.24 9.07
C GLY A 119 1.42 0.60 9.03
N GLU A 120 2.41 1.29 8.48
CA GLU A 120 3.81 0.87 8.43
C GLU A 120 4.66 1.49 9.56
N ALA A 121 4.08 2.37 10.38
CA ALA A 121 4.76 2.95 11.54
C ALA A 121 4.65 2.02 12.74
N ASP A 122 5.77 1.75 13.40
CA ASP A 122 5.82 0.97 14.64
C ASP A 122 5.51 1.91 15.81
N GLU A 123 4.22 2.09 16.11
CA GLU A 123 3.74 2.95 17.20
C GLU A 123 3.11 2.11 18.31
N PHE A 124 3.71 2.20 19.50
CA PHE A 124 3.25 1.42 20.64
C PHE A 124 1.82 1.80 21.04
N GLY A 125 0.95 0.79 21.13
CA GLY A 125 -0.45 0.96 21.56
C GLY A 125 -1.42 1.37 20.45
N ILE A 126 -0.98 1.34 19.19
CA ILE A 126 -1.86 1.42 18.02
C ILE A 126 -2.37 0.01 17.68
N ASP A 127 -3.65 -0.07 17.31
CA ASP A 127 -4.24 -1.28 16.73
C ASP A 127 -3.93 -1.30 15.23
N ASP A 128 -2.96 -2.11 14.83
CA ASP A 128 -2.56 -2.27 13.44
C ASP A 128 -3.54 -3.17 12.65
N GLY A 129 -4.57 -3.71 13.31
CA GLY A 129 -5.45 -4.74 12.76
C GLY A 129 -4.62 -5.89 12.18
N LEU A 130 -4.98 -6.31 10.96
CA LEU A 130 -4.30 -7.41 10.24
C LEU A 130 -3.24 -6.92 9.22
N ILE A 131 -2.87 -5.64 9.26
CA ILE A 131 -1.88 -5.09 8.33
C ILE A 131 -0.53 -5.83 8.43
N PRO A 132 0.01 -6.13 9.62
CA PRO A 132 1.27 -6.86 9.76
C PRO A 132 1.22 -8.26 9.15
N GLU A 133 0.12 -8.99 9.36
CA GLU A 133 -0.13 -10.34 8.88
C GLU A 133 -0.21 -10.35 7.35
N PHE A 134 -0.95 -9.40 6.75
CA PHE A 134 -1.07 -9.27 5.30
C PHE A 134 0.27 -8.91 4.65
N ASN A 135 1.04 -8.01 5.27
CA ASN A 135 2.39 -7.67 4.81
C ASN A 135 3.34 -8.87 4.90
N ARG A 136 3.26 -9.64 5.99
CA ARG A 136 4.05 -10.86 6.18
C ARG A 136 3.66 -11.96 5.19
N HIS A 137 2.38 -12.13 4.90
CA HIS A 137 1.88 -13.05 3.87
C HIS A 137 2.46 -12.70 2.50
N ALA A 138 2.37 -11.43 2.09
CA ALA A 138 2.92 -10.96 0.82
C ALA A 138 4.45 -11.16 0.75
N SER A 139 5.16 -10.91 1.86
CA SER A 139 6.61 -11.13 1.96
C SER A 139 6.97 -12.61 1.77
N LEU A 140 6.32 -13.51 2.53
CA LEU A 140 6.55 -14.95 2.43
C LEU A 140 6.25 -15.49 1.04
N THR A 141 5.14 -15.05 0.42
CA THR A 141 4.78 -15.37 -0.96
C THR A 141 5.90 -15.01 -1.93
N ARG A 142 6.45 -13.78 -1.83
CA ARG A 142 7.58 -13.34 -2.67
C ARG A 142 8.84 -14.16 -2.41
N THR A 143 9.14 -14.49 -1.14
CA THR A 143 10.28 -15.32 -0.76
C THR A 143 10.18 -16.71 -1.38
N ILE A 144 9.02 -17.37 -1.32
CA ILE A 144 8.82 -18.70 -1.90
C ILE A 144 9.05 -18.67 -3.41
N ILE A 145 8.43 -17.70 -4.11
CA ILE A 145 8.56 -17.58 -5.57
C ILE A 145 10.03 -17.35 -5.97
N ALA A 146 10.72 -16.43 -5.28
CA ALA A 146 12.13 -16.15 -5.55
C ALA A 146 13.02 -17.37 -5.26
N ALA A 147 12.84 -18.01 -4.11
CA ALA A 147 13.63 -19.18 -3.71
C ALA A 147 13.41 -20.39 -4.64
N ARG A 148 12.16 -20.68 -5.04
CA ARG A 148 11.86 -21.74 -6.03
C ARG A 148 12.54 -21.48 -7.37
N ARG A 149 12.53 -20.21 -7.83
CA ARG A 149 13.21 -19.81 -9.08
C ARG A 149 14.72 -20.03 -9.00
N GLU A 150 15.34 -19.58 -7.91
CA GLU A 150 16.78 -19.73 -7.70
C GLU A 150 17.21 -21.19 -7.51
N ALA A 151 16.43 -21.99 -6.79
CA ALA A 151 16.66 -23.43 -6.64
C ALA A 151 16.67 -24.14 -7.99
N LYS A 152 15.69 -23.83 -8.86
CA LYS A 152 15.62 -24.39 -10.22
C LYS A 152 16.80 -23.95 -11.09
N SER A 153 17.20 -22.69 -11.00
CA SER A 153 18.37 -22.15 -11.72
C SER A 153 19.66 -22.86 -11.28
N ALA A 154 19.85 -23.04 -9.98
CA ALA A 154 21.00 -23.73 -9.41
C ALA A 154 21.00 -25.22 -9.79
N ALA A 155 19.85 -25.90 -9.76
CA ALA A 155 19.73 -27.30 -10.21
C ALA A 155 20.13 -27.47 -11.69
N PHE A 156 19.72 -26.55 -12.56
CA PHE A 156 20.18 -26.55 -13.96
C PHE A 156 21.69 -26.30 -14.08
N ALA A 157 22.26 -25.46 -13.22
CA ALA A 157 23.71 -25.26 -13.16
C ALA A 157 24.47 -26.52 -12.72
N VAL A 158 23.89 -27.37 -11.85
CA VAL A 158 24.45 -28.69 -11.50
C VAL A 158 24.55 -29.58 -12.74
N GLU A 159 23.49 -29.63 -13.55
CA GLU A 159 23.43 -30.47 -14.76
C GLU A 159 24.43 -30.02 -15.83
N THR A 160 24.65 -28.72 -15.95
CA THR A 160 25.52 -28.11 -16.98
C THR A 160 26.95 -27.86 -16.52
N ALA A 161 27.29 -28.21 -15.27
CA ALA A 161 28.59 -27.92 -14.68
C ALA A 161 29.74 -28.62 -15.42
N THR A 162 30.80 -27.84 -15.72
CA THR A 162 31.95 -28.33 -16.49
C THR A 162 33.07 -28.89 -15.61
N ASN A 163 33.03 -28.63 -14.30
CA ASN A 163 34.01 -29.11 -13.35
C ASN A 163 33.40 -29.40 -11.97
N PRO A 164 34.09 -30.18 -11.11
CA PRO A 164 33.55 -30.58 -9.80
C PRO A 164 33.27 -29.42 -8.86
N ALA A 165 34.10 -28.37 -8.85
CA ALA A 165 33.92 -27.23 -7.95
C ALA A 165 32.66 -26.41 -8.29
N GLN A 166 32.41 -26.16 -9.58
CA GLN A 166 31.18 -25.51 -10.05
C GLN A 166 29.94 -26.33 -9.69
N ARG A 167 30.03 -27.65 -9.83
CA ARG A 167 28.95 -28.57 -9.50
C ARG A 167 28.61 -28.53 -8.01
N GLU A 168 29.63 -28.64 -7.14
CA GLU A 168 29.47 -28.60 -5.68
C GLU A 168 28.86 -27.27 -5.22
N GLU A 169 29.31 -26.14 -5.77
CA GLU A 169 28.72 -24.83 -5.45
C GLU A 169 27.25 -24.72 -5.88
N ALA A 170 26.92 -25.24 -7.06
CA ALA A 170 25.55 -25.25 -7.57
C ALA A 170 24.64 -26.19 -6.76
N GLU A 171 25.14 -27.36 -6.34
CA GLU A 171 24.41 -28.29 -5.47
C GLU A 171 24.12 -27.65 -4.10
N ARG A 172 25.10 -26.97 -3.51
CA ARG A 172 24.92 -26.22 -2.26
C ARG A 172 23.84 -25.14 -2.40
N LYS A 173 23.92 -24.31 -3.44
CA LYS A 173 22.93 -23.24 -3.71
C LYS A 173 21.52 -23.82 -3.94
N ALA A 174 21.41 -24.91 -4.71
CA ALA A 174 20.13 -25.56 -4.96
C ALA A 174 19.50 -26.05 -3.65
N GLY A 175 20.29 -26.68 -2.78
CA GLY A 175 19.85 -27.11 -1.46
C GLY A 175 19.42 -25.95 -0.56
N GLU A 176 20.21 -24.87 -0.49
CA GLU A 176 19.91 -23.68 0.32
C GLU A 176 18.60 -23.01 -0.10
N TYR A 177 18.40 -22.78 -1.39
CA TYR A 177 17.18 -22.16 -1.89
C TYR A 177 15.96 -23.08 -1.78
N ALA A 178 16.13 -24.39 -1.94
CA ALA A 178 15.05 -25.35 -1.71
C ALA A 178 14.60 -25.33 -0.23
N GLN A 179 15.54 -25.31 0.71
CA GLN A 179 15.22 -25.21 2.14
C GLN A 179 14.53 -23.90 2.49
N LEU A 180 15.00 -22.77 1.95
CA LEU A 180 14.37 -21.46 2.15
C LEU A 180 12.93 -21.43 1.65
N ALA A 181 12.67 -22.03 0.48
CA ALA A 181 11.32 -22.13 -0.08
C ALA A 181 10.38 -22.93 0.83
N GLU A 182 10.83 -24.08 1.33
CA GLU A 182 10.02 -24.94 2.22
C GLU A 182 9.79 -24.30 3.60
N GLU A 183 10.78 -23.60 4.14
CA GLU A 183 10.60 -22.86 5.39
C GLU A 183 9.61 -21.71 5.24
N ALA A 184 9.73 -20.92 4.17
CA ALA A 184 8.80 -19.84 3.89
C ALA A 184 7.39 -20.37 3.63
N LYS A 185 7.24 -21.51 2.94
CA LYS A 185 5.96 -22.22 2.74
C LYS A 185 5.30 -22.59 4.06
N ARG A 186 6.04 -23.25 4.96
CA ARG A 186 5.50 -23.63 6.28
C ARG A 186 5.07 -22.41 7.10
N ARG A 187 5.88 -21.34 7.11
CA ARG A 187 5.53 -20.09 7.78
C ARG A 187 4.28 -19.43 7.18
N LEU A 188 4.12 -19.51 5.85
CA LEU A 188 2.95 -18.97 5.16
C LEU A 188 1.69 -19.74 5.52
N LEU A 189 1.74 -21.08 5.54
CA LEU A 189 0.59 -21.90 5.92
C LEU A 189 0.14 -21.61 7.36
N ASN A 190 1.06 -21.64 8.33
CA ASN A 190 0.75 -21.30 9.72
C ASN A 190 0.12 -19.91 9.84
N LEU A 191 0.70 -18.89 9.18
CA LEU A 191 0.15 -17.54 9.19
C LEU A 191 -1.28 -17.47 8.62
N ARG A 192 -1.59 -18.26 7.59
CA ARG A 192 -2.94 -18.31 7.02
C ARG A 192 -3.93 -18.95 7.97
N ASP A 193 -3.50 -19.96 8.71
CA ASP A 193 -4.33 -20.61 9.72
C ASP A 193 -4.56 -19.67 10.90
N ASP A 194 -3.53 -18.97 11.37
CA ASP A 194 -3.64 -17.93 12.41
C ASP A 194 -4.67 -16.85 12.02
N ILE A 195 -4.61 -16.33 10.78
CA ILE A 195 -5.59 -15.35 10.27
C ILE A 195 -7.03 -15.89 10.29
N ARG A 196 -7.21 -17.19 9.98
CA ARG A 196 -8.54 -17.84 10.00
C ARG A 196 -9.06 -18.05 11.41
N GLU A 197 -8.18 -18.41 12.35
CA GLU A 197 -8.54 -18.59 13.77
C GLU A 197 -9.03 -17.27 14.39
N GLU A 198 -8.52 -16.14 13.92
CA GLU A 198 -8.99 -14.80 14.28
C GLU A 198 -10.30 -14.39 13.58
N GLY A 199 -10.86 -15.26 12.74
CA GLY A 199 -12.12 -15.04 12.03
C GLY A 199 -12.01 -14.19 10.76
N ALA A 200 -10.79 -13.96 10.27
CA ALA A 200 -10.53 -13.20 9.06
C ALA A 200 -10.20 -14.08 7.85
N THR A 201 -10.28 -13.50 6.65
CA THR A 201 -9.98 -14.20 5.39
C THR A 201 -8.55 -13.88 4.96
N PRO A 202 -7.64 -14.87 4.88
CA PRO A 202 -6.27 -14.62 4.45
C PRO A 202 -6.22 -14.23 2.96
N PRO A 203 -5.21 -13.46 2.52
CA PRO A 203 -5.07 -13.07 1.11
C PRO A 203 -5.02 -14.29 0.19
N GLU A 204 -5.55 -14.18 -1.03
CA GLU A 204 -5.44 -15.26 -2.02
C GLU A 204 -3.97 -15.61 -2.31
N LEU A 205 -3.73 -16.89 -2.60
CA LEU A 205 -2.42 -17.33 -3.04
C LEU A 205 -2.20 -16.93 -4.50
N SER A 206 -0.95 -16.63 -4.83
CA SER A 206 -0.57 -16.45 -6.24
C SER A 206 -0.80 -17.75 -7.01
N PRO A 207 -1.19 -17.71 -8.30
CA PRO A 207 -1.36 -18.91 -9.12
C PRO A 207 -0.13 -19.84 -9.13
N TRP A 208 1.06 -19.28 -8.93
CA TRP A 208 2.33 -20.02 -8.83
C TRP A 208 2.50 -20.83 -7.54
N LEU A 209 1.56 -20.72 -6.60
CA LEU A 209 1.56 -21.31 -5.27
C LEU A 209 0.24 -22.03 -4.93
N GLU A 210 -0.67 -22.22 -5.88
CA GLU A 210 -1.93 -22.98 -5.63
C GLU A 210 -1.66 -24.41 -5.16
N ASP A 211 -0.49 -24.96 -5.48
CA ASP A 211 -0.03 -26.29 -5.04
C ASP A 211 0.27 -26.38 -3.53
N ILE A 212 0.26 -25.25 -2.82
CA ILE A 212 0.68 -25.16 -1.42
C ILE A 212 -0.46 -25.42 -0.44
N GLU A 213 -1.70 -25.10 -0.80
CA GLU A 213 -2.83 -25.37 0.07
C GLU A 213 -3.24 -26.83 0.05
N PRO A 214 -3.52 -27.43 1.21
CA PRO A 214 -4.23 -28.70 1.25
C PRO A 214 -5.58 -28.50 0.56
N GLN A 215 -5.87 -29.32 -0.46
CA GLN A 215 -7.19 -29.35 -1.08
C GLN A 215 -8.20 -29.71 0.02
N PRO A 216 -9.35 -29.02 0.11
CA PRO A 216 -10.39 -29.38 1.05
C PRO A 216 -10.74 -30.86 0.84
N ASP A 217 -10.83 -31.60 1.94
CA ASP A 217 -11.23 -33.00 1.92
C ASP A 217 -12.66 -33.05 1.35
N PRO A 218 -12.90 -33.72 0.20
CA PRO A 218 -14.21 -33.72 -0.45
C PRO A 218 -15.33 -34.25 0.45
N ASP A 219 -14.99 -34.96 1.53
CA ASP A 219 -15.92 -35.49 2.52
C ASP A 219 -16.36 -34.47 3.58
N GLN A 220 -15.86 -33.22 3.56
CA GLN A 220 -16.25 -32.15 4.50
C GLN A 220 -17.35 -31.20 3.98
N GLU A 221 -17.81 -31.35 2.72
CA GLU A 221 -18.91 -30.54 2.16
C GLU A 221 -20.32 -31.12 2.45
N GLU A 222 -20.45 -32.30 3.07
CA GLU A 222 -21.77 -32.93 3.28
C GLU A 222 -22.50 -32.52 4.59
N ASP A 223 -21.88 -31.75 5.49
CA ASP A 223 -22.48 -31.34 6.78
C ASP A 223 -22.61 -29.81 6.94
N ALA A 224 -23.27 -29.13 5.99
CA ALA A 224 -23.71 -27.74 6.14
C ALA A 224 -25.18 -27.53 5.72
#